data_AF-A0A5C8A290-F1
#
_entry.id   AF-A0A5C8A290-F1
#
_cell.length_a   1.000
_cell.length_b   1.000
_cell.length_c   1.000
_cell.angle_alpha   90.00
_cell.angle_beta   90.00
_cell.angle_gamma   90.00
#
_symmetry.space_group_name_H-M   'P 1'
#
loop_
_entity.id
_entity.type
_entity.pdbx_description
1 polymer ?
#
loop_
_entity_poly.entity_id
_entity_poly.type
_entity_poly.pdbx_seq_one_letter_code
_entity_poly.pdbx_strand_id
1 'polypeptide(L)'
;MTREQFIQRLRELNWQQWFDANTLRDGAPLAGALEGLNFFDYGKGGLLAARLPIGRQLGATGVSMVETVPGKPQVRWVCECRQQRCLHAAALLLAVTDTKPETVMAPWDRWVDRIQTEPKPVVEKSADSSNEPRHLLLILRYEQGNPGALRVQPCWAKIGKRGGFAHPQAIDLLHPGGPRPAPPGGWSDLQIERLAALGLGAVDPHRVTYASSAERGFLPIQSAHQVRALEALAQEWPVSLERASGPGLRLGNPRALQLQWHDEADGSQRLACQVQDAPQALIAEAGGLWYVDVARGEWGRLEADARIPEWVARAPTLMPEHVEQMDTRLQKLTRLNLPAPNPRRAVQHIDATPRPILRLRELSPYSRVRGRTIAVASLQFDYQGVRLAGSGSAAERRFIDGEVYEIQRNRGAELGALERLAELGLQACEEALDYYLLHEAALGVDDFVLPRGRQGIANPEQFQPLIPRLQNAGFELEYDAKYPAQVLEAPEHWLAEVDADAGGDWFNISLGIEINGERIDLMPVLRAAIADPEFPRHPGPREADNASYLAVLDDSRRIRLPLKRLRALLEPLLEWLDASQ
;
A
#
# COMPACT_ATOMS: atom_id res chain seq x y z
N MET A 1 -74.96 -4.41 -0.28
CA MET A 1 -73.94 -3.45 0.20
C MET A 1 -74.54 -2.05 0.10
N THR A 2 -74.45 -1.17 1.11
CA THR A 2 -74.98 0.20 0.96
C THR A 2 -74.04 1.08 0.13
N ARG A 3 -74.56 2.20 -0.40
CA ARG A 3 -73.76 3.19 -1.13
C ARG A 3 -72.59 3.70 -0.28
N GLU A 4 -72.84 4.00 1.00
CA GLU A 4 -71.82 4.50 1.92
C GLU A 4 -70.73 3.46 2.19
N GLN A 5 -71.12 2.19 2.36
CA GLN A 5 -70.17 1.08 2.50
C GLN A 5 -69.32 0.91 1.24
N PHE A 6 -69.89 1.08 0.05
CA PHE A 6 -69.18 1.02 -1.23
C PHE A 6 -68.14 2.12 -1.37
N ILE A 7 -68.52 3.35 -1.02
CA ILE A 7 -67.62 4.52 -1.05
C ILE A 7 -66.50 4.37 -0.01
N GLN A 8 -66.84 3.90 1.20
CA GLN A 8 -65.84 3.64 2.23
C GLN A 8 -64.84 2.58 1.79
N ARG A 9 -65.32 1.50 1.16
CA ARG A 9 -64.46 0.47 0.61
C ARG A 9 -63.56 0.99 -0.50
N LEU A 10 -64.04 1.89 -1.37
CA LEU A 10 -63.20 2.56 -2.35
C LEU A 10 -62.12 3.41 -1.69
N ARG A 11 -62.41 4.14 -0.60
CA ARG A 11 -61.43 4.94 0.15
C ARG A 11 -60.31 4.10 0.77
N GLU A 12 -60.62 2.89 1.22
CA GLU A 12 -59.64 1.96 1.78
C GLU A 12 -58.71 1.35 0.72
N LEU A 13 -59.09 1.39 -0.55
CA LEU A 13 -58.26 0.94 -1.65
C LEU A 13 -57.31 2.05 -2.09
N ASN A 14 -56.07 1.68 -2.42
CA ASN A 14 -55.09 2.58 -3.07
C ASN A 14 -55.46 2.81 -4.55
N TRP A 15 -56.70 3.24 -4.81
CA TRP A 15 -57.26 3.33 -6.15
C TRP A 15 -56.53 4.35 -7.03
N GLN A 16 -55.85 5.33 -6.43
CA GLN A 16 -55.07 6.34 -7.14
C GLN A 16 -53.95 5.68 -7.98
N GLN A 17 -53.42 4.54 -7.54
CA GLN A 17 -52.41 3.78 -8.30
C GLN A 17 -52.98 3.12 -9.57
N TRP A 18 -54.29 3.10 -9.75
CA TRP A 18 -54.91 2.51 -10.94
C TRP A 18 -54.84 3.42 -12.17
N PHE A 19 -54.52 4.70 -11.99
CA PHE A 19 -54.50 5.72 -13.05
C PHE A 19 -53.09 6.29 -13.22
N ASP A 20 -52.76 6.73 -14.44
CA ASP A 20 -51.59 7.56 -14.66
C ASP A 20 -51.84 9.01 -14.19
N ALA A 21 -50.75 9.76 -14.04
CA ALA A 21 -50.78 11.09 -13.46
C ALA A 21 -51.48 12.14 -14.32
N ASN A 22 -51.35 12.06 -15.64
CA ASN A 22 -52.03 12.99 -16.54
C ASN A 22 -53.53 12.77 -16.46
N THR A 23 -53.97 11.51 -16.42
CA THR A 23 -55.38 11.16 -16.26
C THR A 23 -55.99 11.64 -14.95
N LEU A 24 -55.28 11.54 -13.83
CA LEU A 24 -55.73 12.07 -12.53
C LEU A 24 -55.78 13.61 -12.52
N ARG A 25 -54.74 14.26 -13.06
CA ARG A 25 -54.66 15.73 -13.16
C ARG A 25 -55.77 16.29 -14.05
N ASP A 26 -55.97 15.71 -15.23
CA ASP A 26 -56.91 16.20 -16.22
C ASP A 26 -58.36 15.83 -15.84
N GLY A 27 -58.55 14.79 -15.02
CA GLY A 27 -59.84 14.41 -14.44
C GLY A 27 -60.27 15.26 -13.24
N ALA A 28 -59.32 15.80 -12.45
CA ALA A 28 -59.61 16.57 -11.25
C ALA A 28 -60.57 17.77 -11.45
N PRO A 29 -60.42 18.61 -12.50
CA PRO A 29 -61.36 19.70 -12.77
C PRO A 29 -62.80 19.22 -13.02
N LEU A 30 -62.99 18.00 -13.51
CA LEU A 30 -64.31 17.44 -13.81
C LEU A 30 -65.01 16.84 -12.59
N ALA A 31 -64.30 16.62 -11.48
CA ALA A 31 -64.88 16.05 -10.26
C ALA A 31 -66.03 16.93 -9.71
N GLY A 32 -65.92 18.25 -9.85
CA GLY A 32 -66.96 19.21 -9.46
C GLY A 32 -68.17 19.29 -10.41
N ALA A 33 -68.07 18.70 -11.61
CA ALA A 33 -69.14 18.67 -12.63
C ALA A 33 -69.93 17.36 -12.62
N LEU A 34 -69.84 16.59 -11.53
CA LEU A 34 -70.51 15.30 -11.38
C LEU A 34 -72.01 15.49 -11.14
N GLU A 35 -72.83 14.89 -12.01
CA GLU A 35 -74.28 14.94 -11.91
C GLU A 35 -74.91 13.54 -11.74
N GLY A 36 -75.99 13.44 -10.97
CA GLY A 36 -76.83 12.24 -10.91
C GLY A 36 -76.11 10.98 -10.43
N LEU A 37 -75.47 11.04 -9.26
CA LEU A 37 -74.77 9.92 -8.65
C LEU A 37 -75.75 8.83 -8.18
N ASN A 38 -75.73 7.69 -8.86
CA ASN A 38 -76.58 6.54 -8.59
C ASN A 38 -75.75 5.33 -8.17
N PHE A 39 -76.30 4.51 -7.28
CA PHE A 39 -75.69 3.27 -6.82
C PHE A 39 -76.62 2.10 -7.10
N PHE A 40 -76.07 1.04 -7.70
CA PHE A 40 -76.77 -0.20 -8.02
C PHE A 40 -76.12 -1.35 -7.25
N ASP A 41 -76.89 -2.01 -6.37
CA ASP A 41 -76.44 -3.16 -5.59
C ASP A 41 -76.64 -4.47 -6.37
N TYR A 42 -75.60 -5.30 -6.43
CA TYR A 42 -75.63 -6.63 -7.06
C TYR A 42 -75.33 -7.76 -6.05
N GLY A 43 -75.43 -7.49 -4.74
CA GLY A 43 -75.29 -8.47 -3.66
C GLY A 43 -73.82 -8.71 -3.27
N LYS A 44 -73.03 -9.34 -4.16
CA LYS A 44 -71.58 -9.58 -3.95
C LYS A 44 -70.68 -8.42 -4.40
N GLY A 45 -71.29 -7.27 -4.71
CA GLY A 45 -70.65 -6.11 -5.28
C GLY A 45 -71.66 -5.02 -5.61
N GLY A 46 -71.22 -3.95 -6.25
CA GLY A 46 -72.08 -2.86 -6.70
C GLY A 46 -71.50 -2.08 -7.87
N LEU A 47 -72.31 -1.22 -8.45
CA LEU A 47 -71.91 -0.24 -9.45
C LEU A 47 -72.30 1.15 -8.97
N LEU A 48 -71.32 2.04 -8.90
CA LEU A 48 -71.55 3.46 -8.69
C LEU A 48 -71.39 4.18 -10.02
N ALA A 49 -72.40 4.91 -10.47
CA ALA A 49 -72.40 5.60 -11.75
C ALA A 49 -72.90 7.04 -11.62
N ALA A 50 -72.33 7.94 -12.41
CA ALA A 50 -72.71 9.33 -12.50
C ALA A 50 -72.58 9.81 -13.95
N ARG A 51 -73.01 11.04 -14.20
CA ARG A 51 -72.82 11.73 -15.48
C ARG A 51 -71.71 12.76 -15.34
N LEU A 52 -70.83 12.78 -16.33
CA LEU A 52 -69.71 13.72 -16.43
C LEU A 52 -69.64 14.29 -17.85
N PRO A 53 -69.08 15.50 -18.04
CA PRO A 53 -68.87 16.05 -19.38
C PRO A 53 -67.90 15.17 -20.18
N ILE A 54 -68.37 14.57 -21.28
CA ILE A 54 -67.58 13.83 -22.26
C ILE A 54 -67.69 14.58 -23.60
N GLY A 55 -66.66 15.34 -23.93
CA GLY A 55 -66.70 16.27 -25.07
C GLY A 55 -67.69 17.42 -24.82
N ARG A 56 -68.69 17.60 -25.69
CA ARG A 56 -69.72 18.65 -25.56
C ARG A 56 -71.03 18.17 -24.89
N GLN A 57 -71.11 16.93 -24.45
CA GLN A 57 -72.32 16.32 -23.88
C GLN A 57 -72.04 15.65 -22.53
N LEU A 58 -73.07 15.46 -21.71
CA LEU A 58 -72.98 14.69 -20.46
C LEU A 58 -73.10 13.19 -20.76
N GLY A 59 -72.04 12.43 -20.55
CA GLY A 59 -72.01 10.98 -20.74
C GLY A 59 -71.92 10.20 -19.42
N ALA A 60 -72.39 8.96 -19.42
CA ALA A 60 -72.34 8.10 -18.25
C ALA A 60 -70.94 7.57 -17.97
N THR A 61 -70.56 7.59 -16.69
CA THR A 61 -69.32 7.02 -16.14
C THR A 61 -69.62 6.28 -14.85
N GLY A 62 -69.05 5.10 -14.66
CA GLY A 62 -69.27 4.29 -13.49
C GLY A 62 -68.11 3.34 -13.16
N VAL A 63 -68.06 2.96 -11.89
CA VAL A 63 -67.13 1.99 -11.33
C VAL A 63 -67.91 0.85 -10.70
N SER A 64 -67.70 -0.36 -11.22
CA SER A 64 -68.23 -1.58 -10.63
C SER A 64 -67.14 -2.27 -9.82
N MET A 65 -67.50 -2.75 -8.64
CA MET A 65 -66.63 -3.54 -7.78
C MET A 65 -67.37 -4.78 -7.32
N VAL A 66 -66.75 -5.95 -7.51
CA VAL A 66 -67.26 -7.24 -7.06
C VAL A 66 -66.19 -7.94 -6.23
N GLU A 67 -66.54 -8.35 -5.01
CA GLU A 67 -65.62 -9.02 -4.11
C GLU A 67 -65.96 -10.52 -4.07
N THR A 68 -65.33 -11.29 -4.97
CA THR A 68 -65.49 -12.75 -5.03
C THR A 68 -64.60 -13.47 -4.03
N VAL A 69 -63.51 -12.82 -3.59
CA VAL A 69 -62.56 -13.29 -2.58
C VAL A 69 -62.39 -12.18 -1.53
N PRO A 70 -62.48 -12.48 -0.21
CA PRO A 70 -62.32 -11.47 0.83
C PRO A 70 -60.97 -10.74 0.70
N GLY A 71 -61.00 -9.41 0.63
CA GLY A 71 -59.81 -8.57 0.56
C GLY A 71 -59.25 -8.33 -0.86
N LYS A 72 -59.83 -8.92 -1.92
CA LYS A 72 -59.38 -8.74 -3.30
C LYS A 72 -60.56 -8.38 -4.22
N PRO A 73 -61.03 -7.12 -4.19
CA PRO A 73 -62.10 -6.68 -5.07
C PRO A 73 -61.66 -6.66 -6.55
N GLN A 74 -62.48 -7.20 -7.44
CA GLN A 74 -62.35 -6.98 -8.87
C GLN A 74 -63.09 -5.70 -9.26
N VAL A 75 -62.36 -4.75 -9.84
CA VAL A 75 -62.89 -3.43 -10.21
C VAL A 75 -62.94 -3.29 -11.74
N ARG A 76 -64.07 -2.83 -12.26
CA ARG A 76 -64.29 -2.58 -13.69
C ARG A 76 -64.83 -1.17 -13.92
N TRP A 77 -64.39 -0.55 -15.01
CA TRP A 77 -64.81 0.79 -15.41
C TRP A 77 -65.80 0.70 -16.57
N VAL A 78 -66.84 1.50 -16.48
CA VAL A 78 -67.80 1.70 -17.56
C VAL A 78 -67.83 3.19 -17.83
N CYS A 79 -67.43 3.61 -19.03
CA CYS A 79 -67.51 5.01 -19.42
C CYS A 79 -67.87 5.10 -20.90
N GLU A 80 -68.76 6.03 -21.25
CA GLU A 80 -69.16 6.26 -22.64
C GLU A 80 -68.01 6.75 -23.53
N CYS A 81 -66.91 7.24 -22.97
CA CYS A 81 -65.69 7.54 -23.73
C CYS A 81 -64.96 6.27 -24.24
N ARG A 82 -65.44 5.07 -23.86
CA ARG A 82 -64.92 3.75 -24.25
C ARG A 82 -63.47 3.45 -23.87
N GLN A 83 -62.82 4.32 -23.10
CA GLN A 83 -61.50 4.09 -22.54
C GLN A 83 -61.60 3.51 -21.13
N GLN A 84 -60.75 2.52 -20.84
CA GLN A 84 -60.56 2.01 -19.49
C GLN A 84 -59.71 3.01 -18.69
N ARG A 85 -60.05 3.23 -17.42
CA ARG A 85 -59.31 4.13 -16.51
C ARG A 85 -59.09 5.53 -17.11
N CYS A 86 -60.14 6.10 -17.69
CA CYS A 86 -60.11 7.43 -18.30
C CYS A 86 -60.19 8.57 -17.27
N LEU A 87 -60.02 9.80 -17.73
CA LEU A 87 -60.10 11.00 -16.89
C LEU A 87 -61.48 11.15 -16.22
N HIS A 88 -62.56 10.69 -16.85
CA HIS A 88 -63.91 10.69 -16.25
C HIS A 88 -64.00 9.67 -15.11
N ALA A 89 -63.36 8.51 -15.25
CA ALA A 89 -63.31 7.51 -14.19
C ALA A 89 -62.48 8.01 -12.99
N ALA A 90 -61.39 8.73 -13.24
CA ALA A 90 -60.64 9.44 -12.21
C ALA A 90 -61.48 10.52 -11.52
N ALA A 91 -62.19 11.35 -12.29
CA ALA A 91 -63.07 12.39 -11.78
C ALA A 91 -64.19 11.84 -10.88
N LEU A 92 -64.80 10.72 -11.28
CA LEU A 92 -65.82 10.02 -10.50
C LEU A 92 -65.27 9.60 -9.13
N LEU A 93 -64.08 9.00 -9.08
CA LEU A 93 -63.49 8.58 -7.81
C LEU A 93 -63.11 9.76 -6.93
N LEU A 94 -62.43 10.77 -7.49
CA LEU A 94 -62.06 12.00 -6.77
C LEU A 94 -63.27 12.65 -6.09
N ALA A 95 -64.38 12.77 -6.82
CA ALA A 95 -65.62 13.34 -6.32
C ALA A 95 -66.29 12.48 -5.24
N VAL A 96 -66.32 11.15 -5.44
CA VAL A 96 -67.03 10.23 -4.56
C VAL A 96 -66.26 9.93 -3.28
N THR A 97 -64.93 9.81 -3.35
CA THR A 97 -64.10 9.54 -2.19
C THR A 97 -63.75 10.81 -1.40
N ASP A 98 -64.22 11.98 -1.86
CA ASP A 98 -63.91 13.30 -1.28
C ASP A 98 -62.39 13.53 -1.16
N THR A 99 -61.65 13.00 -2.14
CA THR A 99 -60.20 13.09 -2.17
C THR A 99 -59.82 14.35 -2.91
N LYS A 100 -59.25 15.34 -2.21
CA LYS A 100 -58.80 16.57 -2.85
C LYS A 100 -57.74 16.26 -3.91
N PRO A 101 -57.81 16.88 -5.11
CA PRO A 101 -56.80 16.71 -6.15
C PRO A 101 -55.37 16.94 -5.64
N GLU A 102 -55.20 17.94 -4.77
CA GLU A 102 -53.95 18.31 -4.09
C GLU A 102 -53.33 17.12 -3.32
N THR A 103 -54.16 16.28 -2.71
CA THR A 103 -53.70 15.11 -1.93
C THR A 103 -53.20 13.98 -2.83
N VAL A 104 -53.74 13.88 -4.04
CA VAL A 104 -53.31 12.89 -5.05
C VAL A 104 -52.06 13.37 -5.80
N MET A 105 -51.93 14.70 -5.97
CA MET A 105 -50.77 15.31 -6.62
C MET A 105 -49.56 15.45 -5.70
N ALA A 106 -49.68 15.42 -4.36
CA ALA A 106 -48.55 15.59 -3.45
C ALA A 106 -47.29 14.71 -3.68
N PRO A 107 -47.38 13.44 -4.14
CA PRO A 107 -46.19 12.68 -4.58
C PRO A 107 -45.61 13.15 -5.91
N TRP A 108 -46.45 13.65 -6.81
CA TRP A 108 -46.09 14.26 -8.09
C TRP A 108 -45.55 15.66 -7.92
N ASP A 109 -46.12 16.49 -7.05
CA ASP A 109 -45.59 17.80 -6.69
C ASP A 109 -44.21 17.65 -6.07
N ARG A 110 -43.99 16.65 -5.21
CA ARG A 110 -42.64 16.28 -4.74
C ARG A 110 -41.70 15.81 -5.85
N TRP A 111 -42.21 15.15 -6.90
CA TRP A 111 -41.43 14.73 -8.06
C TRP A 111 -41.13 15.91 -9.01
N VAL A 112 -42.09 16.81 -9.23
CA VAL A 112 -41.99 18.03 -10.04
C VAL A 112 -41.08 19.04 -9.36
N ASP A 113 -41.24 19.29 -8.06
CA ASP A 113 -40.33 20.09 -7.26
C ASP A 113 -38.93 19.49 -7.36
N ARG A 114 -38.77 18.17 -7.28
CA ARG A 114 -37.46 17.52 -7.46
C ARG A 114 -36.88 17.68 -8.87
N ILE A 115 -37.69 17.80 -9.93
CA ILE A 115 -37.21 18.09 -11.30
C ILE A 115 -36.90 19.58 -11.49
N GLN A 116 -37.67 20.46 -10.85
CA GLN A 116 -37.48 21.92 -10.92
C GLN A 116 -36.34 22.40 -10.00
N THR A 117 -36.07 21.67 -8.92
CA THR A 117 -34.93 21.86 -8.01
C THR A 117 -33.78 20.89 -8.26
N GLU A 118 -33.95 19.93 -9.19
CA GLU A 118 -32.82 19.20 -9.74
C GLU A 118 -31.89 20.25 -10.35
N PRO A 119 -30.62 20.33 -9.90
CA PRO A 119 -29.68 21.20 -10.57
C PRO A 119 -29.68 20.79 -12.04
N LYS A 120 -29.77 21.76 -12.98
CA LYS A 120 -29.50 21.54 -14.41
C LYS A 120 -28.37 20.52 -14.53
N PRO A 121 -28.44 19.54 -15.48
CA PRO A 121 -27.42 18.52 -15.59
C PRO A 121 -26.11 19.25 -15.45
N VAL A 122 -25.42 18.92 -14.37
CA VAL A 122 -24.10 19.45 -14.13
C VAL A 122 -23.38 18.88 -15.34
N VAL A 123 -23.19 19.73 -16.37
CA VAL A 123 -21.92 19.75 -17.07
C VAL A 123 -20.98 19.83 -15.89
N GLU A 124 -20.46 18.67 -15.46
CA GLU A 124 -19.37 18.59 -14.52
C GLU A 124 -18.50 19.75 -14.92
N LYS A 125 -18.40 20.76 -14.04
CA LYS A 125 -17.43 21.82 -14.22
C LYS A 125 -16.18 21.05 -14.57
N SER A 126 -15.79 21.15 -15.84
CA SER A 126 -14.61 20.49 -16.35
C SER A 126 -13.53 20.87 -15.36
N ALA A 127 -13.06 19.88 -14.59
CA ALA A 127 -12.03 20.13 -13.62
C ALA A 127 -10.88 20.80 -14.37
N ASP A 128 -10.69 22.09 -14.06
CA ASP A 128 -9.86 23.07 -14.75
C ASP A 128 -10.06 23.20 -16.26
N SER A 129 -10.41 24.42 -16.67
CA SER A 129 -10.02 24.97 -17.97
C SER A 129 -8.50 25.18 -18.01
N SER A 130 -7.75 24.08 -18.01
CA SER A 130 -6.49 23.97 -18.75
C SER A 130 -6.87 23.33 -20.08
N ASN A 131 -6.64 24.05 -21.18
CA ASN A 131 -6.97 23.69 -22.56
C ASN A 131 -6.15 22.49 -23.11
N GLU A 132 -5.74 21.57 -22.24
CA GLU A 132 -4.92 20.42 -22.56
C GLU A 132 -5.80 19.19 -22.84
N PRO A 133 -5.54 18.47 -23.95
CA PRO A 133 -6.30 17.28 -24.29
C PRO A 133 -6.13 16.20 -23.22
N ARG A 134 -7.24 15.59 -22.80
CA ARG A 134 -7.22 14.36 -22.01
C ARG A 134 -7.10 13.17 -22.94
N HIS A 135 -6.33 12.18 -22.53
CA HIS A 135 -6.04 10.96 -23.27
C HIS A 135 -6.63 9.75 -22.54
N LEU A 136 -7.02 8.73 -23.31
CA LEU A 136 -7.46 7.46 -22.76
C LEU A 136 -6.24 6.67 -22.26
N LEU A 137 -6.40 6.01 -21.12
CA LEU A 137 -5.34 5.29 -20.42
C LEU A 137 -5.95 4.06 -19.73
N LEU A 138 -5.21 2.95 -19.74
CA LEU A 138 -5.47 1.83 -18.85
C LEU A 138 -4.48 1.86 -17.69
N ILE A 139 -4.99 1.77 -16.46
CA ILE A 139 -4.13 1.58 -15.28
C ILE A 139 -4.27 0.13 -14.83
N LEU A 140 -3.17 -0.61 -14.86
CA LEU A 140 -3.08 -1.94 -14.26
C LEU A 140 -2.62 -1.83 -12.81
N ARG A 141 -3.20 -2.63 -11.93
CA ARG A 141 -2.78 -2.74 -10.53
C ARG A 141 -2.49 -4.19 -10.21
N TYR A 142 -1.31 -4.43 -9.64
CA TYR A 142 -0.93 -5.73 -9.14
C TYR A 142 -1.32 -5.84 -7.66
N GLU A 143 -2.23 -6.75 -7.35
CA GLU A 143 -2.58 -7.12 -5.98
C GLU A 143 -1.67 -8.27 -5.54
N GLN A 144 -0.96 -8.07 -4.43
CA GLN A 144 -0.09 -9.11 -3.88
C GLN A 144 -0.90 -10.37 -3.49
N GLY A 145 -0.32 -11.53 -3.74
CA GLY A 145 -0.93 -12.83 -3.51
C GLY A 145 -0.02 -13.95 -4.02
N ASN A 146 -0.47 -15.20 -3.92
CA ASN A 146 0.24 -16.35 -4.51
C ASN A 146 -0.74 -17.26 -5.30
N PRO A 147 -0.88 -17.06 -6.63
CA PRO A 147 -0.30 -15.96 -7.41
C PRO A 147 -0.96 -14.61 -7.06
N GLY A 148 -0.33 -13.50 -7.45
CA GLY A 148 -0.97 -12.18 -7.35
C GLY A 148 -2.17 -12.07 -8.30
N ALA A 149 -2.93 -10.99 -8.21
CA ALA A 149 -4.05 -10.72 -9.13
C ALA A 149 -3.80 -9.42 -9.90
N LEU A 150 -4.17 -9.38 -11.18
CA LEU A 150 -4.10 -8.18 -11.99
C LEU A 150 -5.49 -7.58 -12.14
N ARG A 151 -5.62 -6.29 -11.82
CA ARG A 151 -6.85 -5.52 -12.03
C ARG A 151 -6.61 -4.38 -12.98
N VAL A 152 -7.67 -3.91 -13.63
CA VAL A 152 -7.60 -2.83 -14.61
C VAL A 152 -8.62 -1.74 -14.33
N GLN A 153 -8.20 -0.49 -14.52
CA GLN A 153 -9.07 0.67 -14.51
C GLN A 153 -8.90 1.45 -15.82
N PRO A 154 -9.94 1.53 -16.68
CA PRO A 154 -9.94 2.47 -17.78
C PRO A 154 -10.17 3.89 -17.25
N CYS A 155 -9.37 4.85 -17.70
CA CYS A 155 -9.46 6.23 -17.26
C CYS A 155 -9.13 7.24 -18.36
N TRP A 156 -9.54 8.48 -18.13
CA TRP A 156 -9.02 9.67 -18.79
C TRP A 156 -7.85 10.23 -17.98
N ALA A 157 -6.77 10.64 -18.64
CA ALA A 157 -5.63 11.27 -17.98
C ALA A 157 -5.08 12.46 -18.78
N LYS A 158 -4.45 13.41 -18.10
CA LYS A 158 -3.71 14.51 -18.74
C LYS A 158 -2.25 14.10 -18.96
N ILE A 159 -1.58 14.68 -19.95
CA ILE A 159 -0.11 14.58 -20.06
C ILE A 159 0.50 15.53 -19.03
N GLY A 160 1.29 14.99 -18.12
CA GLY A 160 2.03 15.75 -17.11
C GLY A 160 3.27 16.43 -17.70
N LYS A 161 3.79 17.44 -16.97
CA LYS A 161 4.93 18.29 -17.38
C LYS A 161 6.23 17.54 -17.73
N ARG A 162 6.38 16.28 -17.30
CA ARG A 162 7.55 15.42 -17.55
C ARG A 162 7.30 14.32 -18.58
N GLY A 163 6.20 14.39 -19.34
CA GLY A 163 5.87 13.46 -20.42
C GLY A 163 5.12 12.17 -20.02
N GLY A 164 4.82 11.96 -18.73
CA GLY A 164 3.97 10.85 -18.25
C GLY A 164 2.51 11.27 -17.98
N PHE A 165 1.62 10.36 -17.60
CA PHE A 165 0.21 10.68 -17.34
C PHE A 165 -0.05 11.19 -15.91
N ALA A 166 -1.02 12.09 -15.75
CA ALA A 166 -1.41 12.69 -14.47
C ALA A 166 -2.93 12.90 -14.40
N HIS A 167 -3.45 13.09 -13.18
CA HIS A 167 -4.88 13.34 -12.90
C HIS A 167 -5.84 12.33 -13.55
N PRO A 168 -5.74 11.03 -13.22
CA PRO A 168 -6.65 10.03 -13.77
C PRO A 168 -8.08 10.27 -13.29
N GLN A 169 -9.03 10.24 -14.23
CA GLN A 169 -10.48 10.19 -13.99
C GLN A 169 -11.00 8.85 -14.51
N ALA A 170 -11.46 7.98 -13.62
CA ALA A 170 -11.98 6.67 -13.98
C ALA A 170 -13.19 6.77 -14.92
N ILE A 171 -13.31 5.82 -15.84
CA ILE A 171 -14.49 5.64 -16.67
C ILE A 171 -15.41 4.65 -15.96
N ASP A 172 -16.58 5.12 -15.54
CA ASP A 172 -17.65 4.29 -14.98
C ASP A 172 -18.30 3.47 -16.10
N LEU A 173 -18.12 2.15 -16.04
CA LEU A 173 -18.65 1.19 -17.01
C LEU A 173 -20.05 0.67 -16.63
N LEU A 174 -20.51 0.93 -15.41
CA LEU A 174 -21.78 0.42 -14.87
C LEU A 174 -22.92 1.42 -14.99
N HIS A 175 -22.62 2.64 -15.47
CA HIS A 175 -23.63 3.68 -15.65
C HIS A 175 -24.76 3.22 -16.61
N PRO A 176 -26.05 3.37 -16.27
CA PRO A 176 -27.18 2.87 -17.08
C PRO A 176 -27.24 3.38 -18.52
N GLY A 177 -26.66 4.56 -18.77
CA GLY A 177 -26.53 5.19 -20.09
C GLY A 177 -25.25 4.85 -20.86
N GLY A 178 -24.53 3.79 -20.48
CA GLY A 178 -23.23 3.41 -21.07
C GLY A 178 -22.01 4.11 -20.44
N PRO A 179 -20.78 3.78 -20.88
CA PRO A 179 -19.55 4.21 -20.21
C PRO A 179 -19.38 5.74 -20.11
N ARG A 180 -19.01 6.26 -18.94
CA ARG A 180 -18.86 7.71 -18.70
C ARG A 180 -17.61 8.08 -17.89
N PRO A 181 -16.97 9.24 -18.13
CA PRO A 181 -17.35 10.23 -19.14
C PRO A 181 -16.97 9.79 -20.56
N ALA A 182 -17.84 10.12 -21.53
CA ALA A 182 -17.63 9.80 -22.94
C ALA A 182 -16.76 10.88 -23.63
N PRO A 183 -16.00 10.52 -24.68
CA PRO A 183 -15.27 11.51 -25.48
C PRO A 183 -16.24 12.49 -26.19
N PRO A 184 -15.78 13.68 -26.63
CA PRO A 184 -16.62 14.69 -27.29
C PRO A 184 -17.39 14.22 -28.54
N GLY A 185 -16.92 13.15 -29.21
CA GLY A 185 -17.58 12.52 -30.35
C GLY A 185 -18.41 11.28 -30.02
N GLY A 186 -18.57 10.94 -28.74
CA GLY A 186 -19.15 9.68 -28.31
C GLY A 186 -18.22 8.49 -28.53
N TRP A 187 -18.55 7.35 -27.91
CA TRP A 187 -17.82 6.11 -28.14
C TRP A 187 -18.18 5.51 -29.49
N SER A 188 -17.21 4.90 -30.17
CA SER A 188 -17.53 4.01 -31.29
C SER A 188 -18.19 2.72 -30.78
N ASP A 189 -18.99 2.06 -31.62
CA ASP A 189 -19.67 0.80 -31.27
C ASP A 189 -18.67 -0.24 -30.73
N LEU A 190 -17.51 -0.37 -31.39
CA LEU A 190 -16.44 -1.28 -30.98
C LEU A 190 -15.84 -0.93 -29.61
N GLN A 191 -15.70 0.36 -29.28
CA GLN A 191 -15.25 0.79 -27.95
C GLN A 191 -16.31 0.52 -26.88
N ILE A 192 -17.59 0.74 -27.18
CA ILE A 192 -18.70 0.41 -26.27
C ILE A 192 -18.69 -1.10 -25.99
N GLU A 193 -18.59 -1.93 -27.01
CA GLU A 193 -18.55 -3.39 -26.86
C GLU A 193 -17.38 -3.85 -25.98
N ARG A 194 -16.17 -3.33 -26.21
CA ARG A 194 -14.99 -3.68 -25.41
C ARG A 194 -15.09 -3.18 -23.97
N LEU A 195 -15.52 -1.94 -23.77
CA LEU A 195 -15.71 -1.40 -22.42
C LEU A 195 -16.82 -2.14 -21.66
N ALA A 196 -17.94 -2.45 -22.32
CA ALA A 196 -18.99 -3.26 -21.74
C ALA A 196 -18.46 -4.66 -21.38
N ALA A 197 -17.75 -5.32 -22.30
CA ALA A 197 -17.14 -6.62 -22.04
C ALA A 197 -16.13 -6.59 -20.89
N LEU A 198 -15.39 -5.49 -20.70
CA LEU A 198 -14.48 -5.33 -19.57
C LEU A 198 -15.24 -5.19 -18.23
N GLY A 199 -16.37 -4.48 -18.24
CA GLY A 199 -17.22 -4.25 -17.06
C GLY A 199 -18.18 -5.39 -16.72
N LEU A 200 -18.38 -6.37 -17.61
CA LEU A 200 -19.28 -7.50 -17.37
C LEU A 200 -18.82 -8.33 -16.16
N GLY A 201 -19.74 -8.54 -15.22
CA GLY A 201 -19.45 -9.27 -13.96
C GLY A 201 -18.82 -8.41 -12.86
N ALA A 202 -18.54 -7.13 -13.11
CA ALA A 202 -18.15 -6.21 -12.05
C ALA A 202 -19.33 -5.99 -11.09
N VAL A 203 -19.09 -6.20 -9.80
CA VAL A 203 -20.09 -5.94 -8.75
C VAL A 203 -20.08 -4.45 -8.43
N ASP A 204 -21.27 -3.87 -8.28
CA ASP A 204 -21.47 -2.47 -7.91
C ASP A 204 -20.61 -2.12 -6.65
N PRO A 205 -19.67 -1.15 -6.76
CA PRO A 205 -18.84 -0.72 -5.64
C PRO A 205 -19.66 -0.18 -4.45
N HIS A 206 -20.94 0.18 -4.63
CA HIS A 206 -21.84 0.56 -3.54
C HIS A 206 -22.31 -0.60 -2.65
N ARG A 207 -22.04 -1.87 -3.01
CA ARG A 207 -22.31 -3.04 -2.16
C ARG A 207 -21.14 -3.45 -1.27
N VAL A 208 -19.98 -2.80 -1.37
CA VAL A 208 -18.80 -3.08 -0.52
C VAL A 208 -18.60 -1.90 0.43
N THR A 209 -19.17 -2.01 1.64
CA THR A 209 -19.20 -0.96 2.67
C THR A 209 -17.84 -0.54 3.24
N TYR A 210 -16.74 -1.16 2.81
CA TYR A 210 -15.40 -0.94 3.35
C TYR A 210 -14.31 -0.62 2.31
N ALA A 211 -14.64 -0.43 1.03
CA ALA A 211 -13.64 -0.11 0.01
C ALA A 211 -13.31 1.40 -0.04
N SER A 212 -12.02 1.72 0.00
CA SER A 212 -11.52 3.09 -0.08
C SER A 212 -11.89 3.74 -1.43
N SER A 213 -12.00 5.07 -1.50
CA SER A 213 -12.31 5.78 -2.76
C SER A 213 -11.33 5.45 -3.90
N ALA A 214 -10.09 5.06 -3.55
CA ALA A 214 -9.03 4.66 -4.48
C ALA A 214 -9.16 3.21 -5.03
N GLU A 215 -10.05 2.39 -4.46
CA GLU A 215 -10.35 1.03 -4.91
C GLU A 215 -11.60 0.95 -5.81
N ARG A 216 -12.44 1.99 -5.82
CA ARG A 216 -13.78 2.00 -6.43
C ARG A 216 -13.84 1.95 -7.96
N GLY A 217 -12.74 1.66 -8.65
CA GLY A 217 -12.77 1.53 -10.11
C GLY A 217 -11.74 0.59 -10.72
N PHE A 218 -11.08 -0.26 -9.93
CA PHE A 218 -10.25 -1.34 -10.45
C PHE A 218 -11.09 -2.60 -10.62
N LEU A 219 -11.28 -3.01 -11.88
CA LEU A 219 -12.10 -4.13 -12.28
C LEU A 219 -11.28 -5.43 -12.22
N PRO A 220 -11.83 -6.50 -11.63
CA PRO A 220 -11.21 -7.82 -11.70
C PRO A 220 -11.34 -8.38 -13.12
N ILE A 221 -10.31 -9.09 -13.58
CA ILE A 221 -10.33 -9.79 -14.87
C ILE A 221 -10.48 -11.28 -14.55
N GLN A 222 -11.66 -11.84 -14.80
CA GLN A 222 -12.01 -13.20 -14.36
C GLN A 222 -12.47 -14.10 -15.51
N SER A 223 -12.69 -13.53 -16.69
CA SER A 223 -13.31 -14.23 -17.81
C SER A 223 -12.61 -13.97 -19.14
N ALA A 224 -12.78 -14.90 -20.08
CA ALA A 224 -12.14 -14.82 -21.39
C ALA A 224 -12.58 -13.60 -22.23
N HIS A 225 -13.80 -13.08 -22.02
CA HIS A 225 -14.27 -11.90 -22.74
C HIS A 225 -13.66 -10.61 -22.19
N GLN A 226 -13.50 -10.49 -20.87
CA GLN A 226 -12.76 -9.37 -20.25
C GLN A 226 -11.30 -9.37 -20.68
N VAL A 227 -10.68 -10.54 -20.74
CA VAL A 227 -9.30 -10.68 -21.24
C VAL A 227 -9.17 -10.16 -22.68
N ARG A 228 -10.04 -10.60 -23.60
CA ARG A 228 -10.01 -10.13 -24.99
C ARG A 228 -10.26 -8.63 -25.09
N ALA A 229 -11.17 -8.10 -24.29
CA ALA A 229 -11.46 -6.67 -24.24
C ALA A 229 -10.24 -5.87 -23.75
N LEU A 230 -9.58 -6.34 -22.69
CA LEU A 230 -8.37 -5.73 -22.16
C LEU A 230 -7.24 -5.71 -23.20
N GLU A 231 -6.95 -6.84 -23.84
CA GLU A 231 -5.92 -6.93 -24.88
C GLU A 231 -6.20 -5.98 -26.04
N ALA A 232 -7.45 -5.91 -26.49
CA ALA A 232 -7.84 -5.03 -27.58
C ALA A 232 -7.75 -3.54 -27.20
N LEU A 233 -8.13 -3.17 -25.96
CA LEU A 233 -7.99 -1.81 -25.47
C LEU A 233 -6.52 -1.43 -25.26
N ALA A 234 -5.68 -2.35 -24.79
CA ALA A 234 -4.24 -2.12 -24.58
C ALA A 234 -3.42 -1.98 -25.87
N GLN A 235 -3.97 -2.42 -27.02
CA GLN A 235 -3.39 -2.14 -28.33
C GLN A 235 -3.63 -0.70 -28.79
N GLU A 236 -4.71 -0.07 -28.31
CA GLU A 236 -5.10 1.28 -28.72
C GLU A 236 -4.72 2.34 -27.68
N TRP A 237 -4.76 1.97 -26.40
CA TRP A 237 -4.57 2.89 -25.28
C TRP A 237 -3.28 2.55 -24.55
N PRO A 238 -2.52 3.57 -24.13
CA PRO A 238 -1.36 3.37 -23.27
C PRO A 238 -1.77 2.67 -21.97
N VAL A 239 -0.82 1.93 -21.40
CA VAL A 239 -1.01 1.19 -20.14
C VAL A 239 0.03 1.69 -19.13
N SER A 240 -0.41 1.98 -17.90
CA SER A 240 0.48 2.32 -16.77
C SER A 240 0.29 1.34 -15.62
N LEU A 241 1.34 1.10 -14.83
CA LEU A 241 1.30 0.24 -13.65
C LEU A 241 1.10 1.03 -12.34
N GLU A 242 0.26 0.51 -11.44
CA GLU A 242 -0.17 1.02 -10.13
C GLU A 242 -0.94 2.36 -10.14
N ARG A 243 -0.49 3.33 -10.94
CA ARG A 243 -1.02 4.69 -11.02
C ARG A 243 -0.74 5.30 -12.39
N ALA A 244 -1.45 6.38 -12.73
CA ALA A 244 -1.28 7.04 -14.03
C ALA A 244 0.16 7.48 -14.32
N SER A 245 0.84 8.04 -13.31
CA SER A 245 2.25 8.47 -13.38
C SER A 245 3.25 7.33 -13.17
N GLY A 246 2.79 6.08 -13.10
CA GLY A 246 3.63 4.91 -12.91
C GLY A 246 4.37 4.49 -14.18
N PRO A 247 5.15 3.41 -14.11
CA PRO A 247 5.83 2.85 -15.27
C PRO A 247 4.84 2.52 -16.39
N GLY A 248 5.17 2.93 -17.62
CA GLY A 248 4.41 2.56 -18.81
C GLY A 248 4.69 1.11 -19.19
N LEU A 249 3.63 0.39 -19.57
CA LEU A 249 3.69 -1.00 -19.96
C LEU A 249 3.24 -1.18 -21.42
N ARG A 250 3.91 -2.07 -22.14
CA ARG A 250 3.52 -2.51 -23.48
C ARG A 250 3.09 -3.97 -23.43
N LEU A 251 2.09 -4.33 -24.23
CA LEU A 251 1.70 -5.72 -24.37
C LEU A 251 2.83 -6.49 -25.05
N GLY A 252 3.47 -7.39 -24.31
CA GLY A 252 4.55 -8.24 -24.77
C GLY A 252 4.07 -9.59 -25.29
N ASN A 253 4.97 -10.33 -25.93
CA ASN A 253 4.68 -11.68 -26.44
C ASN A 253 4.41 -12.67 -25.29
N PRO A 254 3.62 -13.74 -25.52
CA PRO A 254 3.48 -14.82 -24.56
C PRO A 254 4.84 -15.41 -24.15
N ARG A 255 4.99 -15.77 -22.87
CA ARG A 255 6.20 -16.42 -22.33
C ARG A 255 5.82 -17.68 -21.55
N ALA A 256 6.71 -18.66 -21.45
CA ALA A 256 6.43 -19.85 -20.65
C ALA A 256 6.63 -19.59 -19.15
N LEU A 257 5.90 -20.37 -18.34
CA LEU A 257 6.16 -20.49 -16.89
C LEU A 257 7.23 -21.57 -16.66
N GLN A 258 8.25 -21.24 -15.90
CA GLN A 258 9.28 -22.17 -15.46
C GLN A 258 9.15 -22.42 -13.95
N LEU A 259 9.56 -23.61 -13.53
CA LEU A 259 9.66 -23.96 -12.12
C LEU A 259 11.14 -23.94 -11.73
N GLN A 260 11.44 -23.44 -10.53
CA GLN A 260 12.80 -23.37 -10.01
C GLN A 260 12.83 -23.70 -8.52
N TRP A 261 13.90 -24.35 -8.07
CA TRP A 261 14.19 -24.52 -6.65
C TRP A 261 14.98 -23.33 -6.11
N HIS A 262 14.46 -22.71 -5.07
CA HIS A 262 15.13 -21.66 -4.31
C HIS A 262 15.66 -22.24 -3.00
N ASP A 263 16.92 -21.95 -2.70
CA ASP A 263 17.56 -22.35 -1.47
C ASP A 263 17.16 -21.40 -0.33
N GLU A 264 16.84 -21.99 0.82
CA GLU A 264 16.53 -21.28 2.06
C GLU A 264 17.74 -21.18 2.97
N ALA A 265 17.68 -20.24 3.92
CA ALA A 265 18.77 -20.00 4.87
C ALA A 265 19.11 -21.21 5.76
N ASP A 266 18.18 -22.16 5.92
CA ASP A 266 18.34 -23.41 6.68
C ASP A 266 18.80 -24.59 5.79
N GLY A 267 19.01 -24.35 4.50
CA GLY A 267 19.43 -25.33 3.51
C GLY A 267 18.28 -26.10 2.88
N SER A 268 17.06 -25.91 3.35
CA SER A 268 15.88 -26.44 2.70
C SER A 268 15.63 -25.75 1.35
N GLN A 269 14.75 -26.32 0.52
CA GLN A 269 14.44 -25.79 -0.80
C GLN A 269 12.95 -25.59 -0.97
N ARG A 270 12.57 -24.45 -1.55
CA ARG A 270 11.19 -24.16 -1.95
C ARG A 270 11.08 -24.13 -3.46
N LEU A 271 10.09 -24.84 -3.99
CA LEU A 271 9.74 -24.77 -5.40
C LEU A 271 9.01 -23.44 -5.64
N ALA A 272 9.40 -22.70 -6.66
CA ALA A 272 8.76 -21.45 -7.05
C ALA A 272 8.49 -21.40 -8.55
N CYS A 273 7.53 -20.56 -8.92
CA CYS A 273 7.25 -20.22 -10.32
C CYS A 273 8.09 -19.02 -10.74
N GLN A 274 8.62 -19.06 -11.95
CA GLN A 274 9.41 -18.01 -12.56
C GLN A 274 9.00 -17.80 -14.01
N VAL A 275 9.10 -16.57 -14.51
CA VAL A 275 8.83 -16.25 -15.92
C VAL A 275 10.09 -16.49 -16.75
N GLN A 276 9.97 -17.24 -17.84
CA GLN A 276 11.07 -17.46 -18.77
C GLN A 276 11.67 -16.12 -19.26
N ASP A 277 13.00 -16.03 -19.26
CA ASP A 277 13.80 -14.87 -19.69
C ASP A 277 13.53 -13.55 -18.93
N ALA A 278 12.81 -13.61 -17.80
CA ALA A 278 12.59 -12.49 -16.88
C ALA A 278 12.33 -12.95 -15.43
N PRO A 279 13.39 -13.34 -14.69
CA PRO A 279 13.27 -13.92 -13.35
C PRO A 279 12.66 -12.98 -12.30
N GLN A 280 12.66 -11.67 -12.56
CA GLN A 280 12.12 -10.64 -11.67
C GLN A 280 10.70 -10.19 -12.07
N ALA A 281 10.11 -10.77 -13.12
CA ALA A 281 8.75 -10.43 -13.53
C ALA A 281 7.72 -10.99 -12.55
N LEU A 282 6.68 -10.21 -12.26
CA LEU A 282 5.58 -10.62 -11.39
C LEU A 282 4.66 -11.58 -12.15
N ILE A 283 4.08 -12.55 -11.45
CA ILE A 283 3.08 -13.49 -11.99
C ILE A 283 1.71 -13.14 -11.40
N ALA A 284 0.72 -12.92 -12.26
CA ALA A 284 -0.61 -12.50 -11.86
C ALA A 284 -1.71 -13.33 -12.53
N GLU A 285 -2.82 -13.53 -11.81
CA GLU A 285 -4.05 -14.07 -12.34
C GLU A 285 -4.98 -12.95 -12.85
N ALA A 286 -5.43 -13.09 -14.10
CA ALA A 286 -6.42 -12.24 -14.75
C ALA A 286 -7.13 -13.02 -15.87
N GLY A 287 -8.08 -13.89 -15.49
CA GLY A 287 -8.79 -14.79 -16.42
C GLY A 287 -7.86 -15.80 -17.11
N GLY A 288 -6.69 -16.04 -16.51
CA GLY A 288 -5.51 -16.73 -17.04
C GLY A 288 -4.25 -16.21 -16.35
N LEU A 289 -3.08 -16.76 -16.67
CA LEU A 289 -1.81 -16.30 -16.11
C LEU A 289 -1.17 -15.20 -16.97
N TRP A 290 -0.62 -14.20 -16.29
CA TRP A 290 0.03 -13.04 -16.89
C TRP A 290 1.36 -12.76 -16.20
N TYR A 291 2.32 -12.22 -16.95
CA TYR A 291 3.54 -11.64 -16.41
C TYR A 291 3.49 -10.12 -16.45
N VAL A 292 4.15 -9.48 -15.49
CA VAL A 292 4.45 -8.04 -15.48
C VAL A 292 5.95 -7.85 -15.27
N ASP A 293 6.66 -7.47 -16.33
CA ASP A 293 8.10 -7.21 -16.37
C ASP A 293 8.34 -5.70 -16.29
N VAL A 294 8.42 -5.19 -15.06
CA VAL A 294 8.58 -3.76 -14.79
C VAL A 294 9.92 -3.24 -15.34
N ALA A 295 10.95 -4.07 -15.35
CA ALA A 295 12.28 -3.70 -15.83
C ALA A 295 12.29 -3.44 -17.34
N ARG A 296 11.57 -4.27 -18.13
CA ARG A 296 11.42 -4.07 -19.57
C ARG A 296 10.23 -3.19 -19.95
N GLY A 297 9.34 -2.86 -19.01
CA GLY A 297 8.11 -2.12 -19.28
C GLY A 297 7.13 -2.94 -20.12
N GLU A 298 7.04 -4.24 -19.86
CA GLU A 298 6.23 -5.20 -20.63
C GLU A 298 5.28 -5.97 -19.72
N TRP A 299 4.15 -6.37 -20.27
CA TRP A 299 3.23 -7.31 -19.62
C TRP A 299 2.58 -8.20 -20.67
N GLY A 300 2.25 -9.44 -20.35
CA GLY A 300 1.73 -10.36 -21.36
C GLY A 300 1.29 -11.69 -20.79
N ARG A 301 0.79 -12.57 -21.64
CA ARG A 301 0.30 -13.89 -21.22
C ARG A 301 1.45 -14.81 -20.79
N LEU A 302 1.15 -15.66 -19.81
CA LEU A 302 1.98 -16.82 -19.47
C LEU A 302 1.34 -18.09 -20.01
N GLU A 303 2.11 -18.85 -20.77
CA GLU A 303 1.71 -20.14 -21.32
C GLU A 303 1.95 -21.24 -20.28
N ALA A 304 0.93 -21.47 -19.44
CA ALA A 304 0.91 -22.52 -18.44
C ALA A 304 -0.51 -22.82 -17.96
N ASP A 305 -0.70 -23.99 -17.35
CA ASP A 305 -1.92 -24.31 -16.63
C ASP A 305 -2.05 -23.36 -15.42
N ALA A 306 -3.19 -22.65 -15.33
CA ALA A 306 -3.44 -21.66 -14.29
C ALA A 306 -3.41 -22.22 -12.87
N ARG A 307 -3.51 -23.56 -12.70
CA ARG A 307 -3.42 -24.24 -11.40
C ARG A 307 -2.00 -24.43 -10.90
N ILE A 308 -0.98 -24.29 -11.76
CA ILE A 308 0.43 -24.55 -11.39
C ILE A 308 0.89 -23.66 -10.23
N PRO A 309 0.69 -22.32 -10.24
CA PRO A 309 1.06 -21.48 -9.12
C PRO A 309 0.43 -21.90 -7.79
N GLU A 310 -0.85 -22.31 -7.80
CA GLU A 310 -1.53 -22.82 -6.60
C GLU A 310 -0.92 -24.13 -6.08
N TRP A 311 -0.57 -25.06 -6.98
CA TRP A 311 0.09 -26.32 -6.60
C TRP A 311 1.48 -26.09 -6.05
N VAL A 312 2.25 -25.18 -6.66
CA VAL A 312 3.61 -24.81 -6.23
C VAL A 312 3.57 -24.09 -4.88
N ALA A 313 2.61 -23.19 -4.68
CA ALA A 313 2.40 -22.50 -3.40
C ALA A 313 2.11 -23.45 -2.23
N ARG A 314 1.50 -24.61 -2.52
CA ARG A 314 1.20 -25.67 -1.54
C ARG A 314 2.27 -26.76 -1.49
N ALA A 315 3.32 -26.69 -2.30
CA ALA A 315 4.39 -27.66 -2.28
C ALA A 315 5.12 -27.59 -0.93
N PRO A 316 5.35 -28.73 -0.25
CA PRO A 316 6.11 -28.73 0.99
C PRO A 316 7.55 -28.32 0.72
N THR A 317 8.18 -27.68 1.71
CA THR A 317 9.61 -27.41 1.69
C THR A 317 10.40 -28.73 1.64
N LEU A 318 11.35 -28.83 0.71
CA LEU A 318 12.22 -29.99 0.56
C LEU A 318 13.42 -29.85 1.51
N MET A 319 13.46 -30.69 2.54
CA MET A 319 14.55 -30.71 3.52
C MET A 319 15.84 -31.28 2.91
N PRO A 320 17.04 -30.83 3.35
CA PRO A 320 18.32 -31.28 2.82
C PRO A 320 18.49 -32.80 2.75
N GLU A 321 18.11 -33.50 3.82
CA GLU A 321 18.19 -34.96 3.96
C GLU A 321 17.32 -35.74 2.96
N HIS A 322 16.32 -35.10 2.37
CA HIS A 322 15.37 -35.73 1.46
C HIS A 322 15.68 -35.47 -0.01
N VAL A 323 16.65 -34.60 -0.33
CA VAL A 323 16.95 -34.18 -1.71
C VAL A 323 17.25 -35.36 -2.63
N GLU A 324 18.16 -36.25 -2.23
CA GLU A 324 18.55 -37.41 -3.03
C GLU A 324 17.39 -38.39 -3.24
N GLN A 325 16.60 -38.65 -2.19
CA GLN A 325 15.48 -39.60 -2.25
C GLN A 325 14.27 -39.04 -3.01
N MET A 326 14.10 -37.72 -3.00
CA MET A 326 12.94 -37.06 -3.61
C MET A 326 13.14 -36.82 -5.10
N ASP A 327 14.37 -36.68 -5.60
CA ASP A 327 14.66 -36.48 -7.02
C ASP A 327 13.99 -37.56 -7.91
N THR A 328 14.18 -38.84 -7.56
CA THR A 328 13.54 -39.96 -8.30
C THR A 328 12.01 -39.92 -8.26
N ARG A 329 11.41 -39.39 -7.18
CA ARG A 329 9.94 -39.26 -7.06
C ARG A 329 9.43 -38.08 -7.87
N LEU A 330 10.14 -36.96 -7.87
CA LEU A 330 9.80 -35.75 -8.62
C LEU A 330 9.88 -35.99 -10.13
N GLN A 331 10.88 -36.72 -10.60
CA GLN A 331 11.01 -37.08 -12.02
C GLN A 331 9.83 -37.91 -12.56
N LYS A 332 9.11 -38.63 -11.67
CA LYS A 332 7.90 -39.39 -12.05
C LYS A 332 6.66 -38.50 -12.17
N LEU A 333 6.69 -37.25 -11.71
CA LEU A 333 5.58 -36.30 -11.81
C LEU A 333 5.54 -35.63 -13.19
N THR A 334 5.02 -36.34 -14.18
CA THR A 334 4.99 -35.86 -15.58
C THR A 334 4.04 -34.68 -15.85
N ARG A 335 3.17 -34.32 -14.89
CA ARG A 335 2.24 -33.18 -15.03
C ARG A 335 2.92 -31.81 -14.84
N LEU A 336 4.11 -31.79 -14.24
CA LEU A 336 4.91 -30.59 -14.03
C LEU A 336 6.27 -30.80 -14.67
N ASN A 337 6.76 -29.82 -15.42
CA ASN A 337 8.13 -29.83 -15.89
C ASN A 337 9.05 -29.36 -14.75
N LEU A 338 9.32 -30.26 -13.80
CA LEU A 338 10.12 -29.96 -12.62
C LEU A 338 11.61 -30.02 -12.93
N PRO A 339 12.41 -28.99 -12.58
CA PRO A 339 13.86 -29.15 -12.55
C PRO A 339 14.26 -30.09 -11.41
N ALA A 340 15.43 -30.72 -11.55
CA ALA A 340 16.06 -31.43 -10.44
C ALA A 340 16.28 -30.46 -9.26
N PRO A 341 16.02 -30.88 -8.01
CA PRO A 341 16.43 -30.13 -6.83
C PRO A 341 17.93 -29.81 -6.84
N ASN A 342 18.31 -28.70 -6.22
CA ASN A 342 19.71 -28.38 -6.03
C ASN A 342 20.34 -29.46 -5.13
N PRO A 343 21.49 -30.05 -5.49
CA PRO A 343 22.09 -31.13 -4.72
C PRO A 343 22.43 -30.66 -3.30
N ARG A 344 22.41 -31.60 -2.34
CA ARG A 344 22.78 -31.36 -0.95
C ARG A 344 23.78 -32.39 -0.48
N ARG A 345 24.79 -31.91 0.23
CA ARG A 345 25.68 -32.77 1.01
C ARG A 345 25.01 -33.16 2.33
N ALA A 346 25.58 -34.14 3.01
CA ALA A 346 25.10 -34.55 4.33
C ALA A 346 25.18 -33.37 5.31
N VAL A 347 24.15 -33.23 6.15
CA VAL A 347 24.08 -32.19 7.17
C VAL A 347 25.24 -32.38 8.17
N GLN A 348 25.99 -31.32 8.40
CA GLN A 348 27.10 -31.29 9.35
C GLN A 348 26.58 -30.84 10.71
N HIS A 349 26.74 -31.66 11.75
CA HIS A 349 26.29 -31.33 13.09
C HIS A 349 27.40 -30.63 13.88
N ILE A 350 27.08 -29.46 14.47
CA ILE A 350 27.98 -28.72 15.34
C ILE A 350 27.39 -28.74 16.76
N ASP A 351 28.11 -29.41 17.66
CA ASP A 351 27.89 -29.36 19.11
C ASP A 351 29.18 -28.87 19.77
N ALA A 352 29.26 -27.56 19.97
CA ALA A 352 30.44 -26.89 20.48
C ALA A 352 30.07 -25.76 21.45
N THR A 353 30.98 -25.41 22.33
CA THR A 353 30.84 -24.19 23.14
C THR A 353 31.01 -22.96 22.25
N PRO A 354 30.05 -22.02 22.21
CA PRO A 354 30.15 -20.86 21.36
C PRO A 354 31.20 -19.87 21.85
N ARG A 355 31.78 -19.13 20.91
CA ARG A 355 32.54 -17.92 21.21
C ARG A 355 31.60 -16.71 21.16
N PRO A 356 31.44 -15.95 22.25
CA PRO A 356 30.60 -14.76 22.21
C PRO A 356 31.35 -13.62 21.52
N ILE A 357 30.73 -13.04 20.50
CA ILE A 357 31.23 -11.91 19.72
C ILE A 357 30.36 -10.70 20.01
N LEU A 358 30.97 -9.56 20.29
CA LEU A 358 30.29 -8.26 20.36
C LEU A 358 30.70 -7.41 19.17
N ARG A 359 29.74 -7.12 18.30
CA ARG A 359 29.93 -6.12 17.24
C ARG A 359 29.56 -4.75 17.77
N LEU A 360 30.54 -3.85 17.86
CA LEU A 360 30.38 -2.48 18.32
C LEU A 360 29.99 -1.55 17.18
N ARG A 361 28.88 -0.83 17.36
CA ARG A 361 28.27 0.08 16.38
C ARG A 361 28.07 1.46 16.99
N GLU A 362 28.23 2.48 16.17
CA GLU A 362 27.94 3.87 16.53
C GLU A 362 26.64 4.27 15.83
N LEU A 363 25.67 4.76 16.61
CA LEU A 363 24.38 5.22 16.07
C LEU A 363 24.19 6.69 16.38
N SER A 364 23.72 7.43 15.39
CA SER A 364 23.28 8.83 15.51
C SER A 364 21.77 8.90 15.29
N PRO A 365 20.94 8.76 16.34
CA PRO A 365 19.49 8.78 16.17
C PRO A 365 19.02 10.13 15.62
N TYR A 366 18.14 10.10 14.62
CA TYR A 366 17.71 11.25 13.84
C TYR A 366 16.49 11.95 14.47
N SER A 367 16.36 11.96 15.80
CA SER A 367 15.28 12.72 16.43
C SER A 367 15.55 13.09 17.90
N ARG A 368 15.49 14.39 18.20
CA ARG A 368 15.39 15.05 19.53
C ARG A 368 16.41 14.73 20.63
N VAL A 369 17.21 13.67 20.56
CA VAL A 369 18.31 13.35 21.48
C VAL A 369 19.57 14.13 21.07
N ARG A 370 19.52 15.47 21.20
CA ARG A 370 20.66 16.41 21.10
C ARG A 370 21.90 15.93 20.31
N GLY A 371 21.77 15.50 19.05
CA GLY A 371 22.89 15.13 18.18
C GLY A 371 23.97 14.24 18.79
N ARG A 372 23.63 13.41 19.79
CA ARG A 372 24.61 12.61 20.54
C ARG A 372 24.62 11.20 20.02
N THR A 373 25.80 10.75 19.59
CA THR A 373 26.02 9.39 19.13
C THR A 373 26.03 8.45 20.33
N ILE A 374 25.50 7.24 20.15
CA ILE A 374 25.49 6.19 21.17
C ILE A 374 26.28 4.98 20.69
N ALA A 375 26.98 4.32 21.62
CA ALA A 375 27.63 3.04 21.37
C ALA A 375 26.66 1.90 21.67
N VAL A 376 26.54 0.97 20.72
CA VAL A 376 25.75 -0.25 20.83
C VAL A 376 26.65 -1.46 20.62
N ALA A 377 26.53 -2.45 21.50
CA ALA A 377 27.21 -3.74 21.38
C ALA A 377 26.17 -4.81 21.00
N SER A 378 26.28 -5.35 19.79
CA SER A 378 25.41 -6.42 19.30
C SER A 378 26.04 -7.78 19.60
N LEU A 379 25.37 -8.61 20.39
CA LEU A 379 25.85 -9.93 20.78
C LEU A 379 25.51 -10.98 19.73
N GLN A 380 26.52 -11.76 19.34
CA GLN A 380 26.41 -12.93 18.49
C GLN A 380 27.22 -14.08 19.07
N PHE A 381 26.90 -15.30 18.66
CA PHE A 381 27.61 -16.50 19.06
C PHE A 381 28.18 -17.21 17.84
N ASP A 382 29.49 -17.40 17.83
CA ASP A 382 30.18 -18.16 16.81
C ASP A 382 30.35 -19.62 17.23
N TYR A 383 29.74 -20.51 16.44
CA TYR A 383 29.84 -21.95 16.56
C TYR A 383 30.72 -22.47 15.42
N GLN A 384 32.04 -22.55 15.67
CA GLN A 384 33.03 -23.03 14.70
C GLN A 384 32.95 -22.32 13.33
N GLY A 385 32.78 -20.99 13.33
CA GLY A 385 32.66 -20.19 12.12
C GLY A 385 31.22 -19.90 11.69
N VAL A 386 30.22 -20.57 12.27
CA VAL A 386 28.80 -20.29 12.00
C VAL A 386 28.26 -19.32 13.06
N ARG A 387 27.84 -18.13 12.62
CA ARG A 387 27.33 -17.08 13.51
C ARG A 387 25.82 -17.19 13.71
N LEU A 388 25.40 -17.19 14.98
CA LEU A 388 24.00 -17.15 15.40
C LEU A 388 23.74 -15.90 16.23
N ALA A 389 22.50 -15.39 16.14
CA ALA A 389 22.01 -14.38 17.05
C ALA A 389 21.79 -14.98 18.45
N GLY A 390 21.73 -14.14 19.50
CA GLY A 390 21.48 -14.62 20.86
C GLY A 390 20.06 -15.16 21.04
N SER A 391 19.10 -14.68 20.26
CA SER A 391 17.76 -15.27 20.14
C SER A 391 17.71 -16.46 19.16
N GLY A 392 16.78 -17.40 19.36
CA GLY A 392 16.59 -18.54 18.44
C GLY A 392 16.11 -19.83 19.12
N SER A 393 16.11 -20.94 18.40
CA SER A 393 15.64 -22.27 18.87
C SER A 393 16.76 -23.09 19.51
N ALA A 394 16.50 -24.28 20.09
CA ALA A 394 17.57 -25.08 20.72
C ALA A 394 18.56 -25.65 19.69
N ALA A 395 18.08 -25.94 18.48
CA ALA A 395 18.87 -26.27 17.32
C ALA A 395 18.50 -25.34 16.17
N GLU A 396 19.49 -24.92 15.38
CA GLU A 396 19.29 -24.08 14.21
C GLU A 396 20.08 -24.64 13.03
N ARG A 397 19.52 -24.53 11.82
CA ARG A 397 20.22 -24.90 10.59
C ARG A 397 20.67 -23.66 9.83
N ARG A 398 21.87 -23.73 9.23
CA ARG A 398 22.43 -22.68 8.38
C ARG A 398 22.99 -23.28 7.10
N PHE A 399 22.68 -22.66 5.98
CA PHE A 399 23.22 -22.99 4.67
C PHE A 399 24.30 -21.97 4.28
N ILE A 400 25.53 -22.44 4.16
CA ILE A 400 26.71 -21.60 3.90
C ILE A 400 27.57 -22.32 2.86
N ASP A 401 27.87 -21.65 1.75
CA ASP A 401 28.76 -22.14 0.68
C ASP A 401 28.43 -23.56 0.16
N GLY A 402 27.14 -23.92 0.10
CA GLY A 402 26.69 -25.23 -0.37
C GLY A 402 26.64 -26.33 0.69
N GLU A 403 27.01 -26.02 1.93
CA GLU A 403 26.97 -26.92 3.08
C GLU A 403 25.83 -26.54 4.02
N VAL A 404 25.20 -27.56 4.63
CA VAL A 404 24.17 -27.36 5.66
C VAL A 404 24.76 -27.74 7.01
N TYR A 405 24.75 -26.80 7.93
CA TYR A 405 25.17 -26.99 9.31
C TYR A 405 23.93 -27.03 10.21
N GLU A 406 23.81 -28.05 11.05
CA GLU A 406 22.84 -28.09 12.15
C GLU A 406 23.59 -27.85 13.46
N ILE A 407 23.31 -26.71 14.08
CA ILE A 407 24.00 -26.22 15.27
C ILE A 407 23.12 -26.51 16.47
N GLN A 408 23.64 -27.32 17.39
CA GLN A 408 23.04 -27.53 18.70
C GLN A 408 23.53 -26.41 19.63
N ARG A 409 22.63 -25.54 20.07
CA ARG A 409 23.02 -24.37 20.87
C ARG A 409 23.32 -24.77 22.31
N ASN A 410 24.46 -24.30 22.81
CA ASN A 410 24.85 -24.46 24.21
C ASN A 410 24.28 -23.31 25.05
N ARG A 411 23.01 -23.46 25.46
CA ARG A 411 22.28 -22.42 26.21
C ARG A 411 22.93 -22.01 27.52
N GLY A 412 23.62 -22.93 28.20
CA GLY A 412 24.34 -22.61 29.43
C GLY A 412 25.49 -21.63 29.17
N ALA A 413 26.28 -21.87 28.12
CA ALA A 413 27.37 -20.97 27.74
C ALA A 413 26.87 -19.60 27.24
N GLU A 414 25.77 -19.59 26.48
CA GLU A 414 25.15 -18.35 26.00
C GLU A 414 24.62 -17.50 27.16
N LEU A 415 23.90 -18.12 28.11
CA LEU A 415 23.40 -17.43 29.30
C LEU A 415 24.55 -16.89 30.15
N GLY A 416 25.61 -17.67 30.34
CA GLY A 416 26.80 -17.20 31.06
C GLY A 416 27.47 -15.99 30.38
N ALA A 417 27.40 -15.86 29.05
CA ALA A 417 27.86 -14.66 28.36
C ALA A 417 26.97 -13.44 28.66
N LEU A 418 25.64 -13.61 28.63
CA LEU A 418 24.70 -12.54 29.01
C LEU A 418 24.91 -12.07 30.46
N GLU A 419 25.14 -13.00 31.39
CA GLU A 419 25.46 -12.67 32.79
C GLU A 419 26.74 -11.84 32.89
N ARG A 420 27.80 -12.20 32.17
CA ARG A 420 29.05 -11.40 32.14
C ARG A 420 28.84 -10.00 31.55
N LEU A 421 27.96 -9.82 30.56
CA LEU A 421 27.61 -8.47 30.06
C LEU A 421 26.92 -7.64 31.14
N ALA A 422 25.96 -8.23 31.85
CA ALA A 422 25.23 -7.57 32.93
C ALA A 422 26.17 -7.19 34.10
N GLU A 423 27.10 -8.08 34.49
CA GLU A 423 28.12 -7.80 35.50
C GLU A 423 29.06 -6.64 35.11
N LEU A 424 29.30 -6.47 33.80
CA LEU A 424 30.06 -5.36 33.24
C LEU A 424 29.23 -4.08 33.07
N GLY A 425 27.94 -4.12 33.42
CA GLY A 425 27.04 -2.97 33.44
C GLY A 425 26.34 -2.67 32.11
N LEU A 426 26.45 -3.56 31.11
CA LEU A 426 25.64 -3.44 29.91
C LEU A 426 24.19 -3.85 30.20
N GLN A 427 23.26 -3.19 29.53
CA GLN A 427 21.83 -3.49 29.59
C GLN A 427 21.28 -3.69 28.19
N ALA A 428 20.29 -4.56 28.04
CA ALA A 428 19.58 -4.75 26.78
C ALA A 428 18.93 -3.42 26.36
N CYS A 429 18.99 -3.08 25.08
CA CYS A 429 18.43 -1.85 24.53
C CYS A 429 16.94 -1.71 24.87
N GLU A 430 16.18 -2.81 24.86
CA GLU A 430 14.75 -2.82 25.18
C GLU A 430 14.44 -2.38 26.62
N GLU A 431 15.38 -2.55 27.54
CA GLU A 431 15.26 -2.12 28.93
C GLU A 431 15.77 -0.70 29.14
N ALA A 432 16.80 -0.31 28.37
CA ALA A 432 17.52 0.95 28.56
C ALA A 432 16.99 2.13 27.72
N LEU A 433 16.28 1.86 26.63
CA LEU A 433 15.82 2.85 25.65
C LEU A 433 14.29 2.87 25.52
N ASP A 434 13.73 3.99 25.06
CA ASP A 434 12.31 4.06 24.75
C ASP A 434 11.97 3.39 23.41
N TYR A 435 10.69 3.02 23.24
CA TYR A 435 10.20 2.28 22.07
C TYR A 435 10.44 3.00 20.74
N TYR A 436 10.36 4.33 20.71
CA TYR A 436 10.53 5.10 19.47
C TYR A 436 11.97 5.02 18.97
N LEU A 437 12.93 5.15 19.89
CA LEU A 437 14.34 5.08 19.57
C LEU A 437 14.74 3.68 19.06
N LEU A 438 14.19 2.62 19.66
CA LEU A 438 14.42 1.24 19.21
C LEU A 438 14.00 1.03 17.75
N HIS A 439 12.80 1.51 17.39
CA HIS A 439 12.26 1.34 16.05
C HIS A 439 13.01 2.19 15.01
N GLU A 440 13.31 3.45 15.34
CA GLU A 440 14.05 4.36 14.46
C GLU A 440 15.47 3.84 14.17
N ALA A 441 16.13 3.28 15.18
CA ALA A 441 17.51 2.80 15.09
C ALA A 441 17.64 1.33 14.68
N ALA A 442 16.52 0.64 14.39
CA ALA A 442 16.46 -0.79 14.07
C ALA A 442 17.22 -1.67 15.09
N LEU A 443 17.06 -1.36 16.38
CA LEU A 443 17.68 -2.11 17.48
C LEU A 443 16.81 -3.31 17.87
N GLY A 444 17.46 -4.42 18.24
CA GLY A 444 16.78 -5.67 18.62
C GLY A 444 17.20 -6.22 19.98
N VAL A 445 16.68 -7.41 20.29
CA VAL A 445 16.88 -8.14 21.57
C VAL A 445 18.34 -8.48 21.88
N ASP A 446 19.19 -8.55 20.86
CA ASP A 446 20.61 -8.89 20.97
C ASP A 446 21.51 -7.64 21.05
N ASP A 447 20.92 -6.45 21.13
CA ASP A 447 21.64 -5.19 21.25
C ASP A 447 21.71 -4.69 22.69
N PHE A 448 22.92 -4.30 23.10
CA PHE A 448 23.23 -3.85 24.44
C PHE A 448 23.86 -2.46 24.43
N VAL A 449 23.53 -1.68 25.45
CA VAL A 449 24.08 -0.34 25.67
C VAL A 449 24.69 -0.24 27.07
N LEU A 450 25.50 0.79 27.30
CA LEU A 450 26.01 1.12 28.63
C LEU A 450 25.27 2.35 29.18
N PRO A 451 24.32 2.18 30.11
CA PRO A 451 23.67 3.30 30.78
C PRO A 451 24.63 4.04 31.71
N ARG A 452 24.53 5.36 31.71
CA ARG A 452 25.35 6.28 32.53
C ARG A 452 24.48 7.13 33.46
N GLY A 453 23.32 6.59 33.87
CA GLY A 453 22.36 7.27 34.73
C GLY A 453 21.87 8.58 34.10
N ARG A 454 22.00 9.70 34.82
CA ARG A 454 21.57 11.03 34.32
C ARG A 454 22.36 11.52 33.10
N GLN A 455 23.51 10.92 32.79
CA GLN A 455 24.30 11.26 31.61
C GLN A 455 23.76 10.61 30.33
N GLY A 456 22.74 9.76 30.42
CA GLY A 456 22.14 9.05 29.29
C GLY A 456 22.88 7.76 28.98
N ILE A 457 23.04 7.46 27.69
CA ILE A 457 23.73 6.27 27.18
C ILE A 457 25.14 6.64 26.75
N ALA A 458 26.10 5.73 26.99
CA ALA A 458 27.48 5.94 26.61
C ALA A 458 27.64 6.10 25.08
N ASN A 459 28.43 7.07 24.65
CA ASN A 459 28.94 7.17 23.28
C ASN A 459 30.19 6.27 23.10
N PRO A 460 30.74 6.10 21.87
CA PRO A 460 31.91 5.24 21.64
C PRO A 460 33.12 5.59 22.51
N GLU A 461 33.37 6.88 22.72
CA GLU A 461 34.44 7.37 23.59
C GLU A 461 34.29 6.90 25.05
N GLN A 462 33.08 7.02 25.59
CA GLN A 462 32.76 6.62 26.96
C GLN A 462 32.73 5.10 27.11
N PHE A 463 32.59 4.37 26.00
CA PHE A 463 32.61 2.91 25.95
C PHE A 463 34.05 2.35 25.97
N GLN A 464 35.05 3.11 25.52
CA GLN A 464 36.46 2.68 25.43
C GLN A 464 37.02 2.01 26.70
N PRO A 465 36.81 2.52 27.92
CA PRO A 465 37.31 1.87 29.14
C PRO A 465 36.74 0.46 29.39
N LEU A 466 35.62 0.12 28.73
CA LEU A 466 34.98 -1.18 28.85
C LEU A 466 35.59 -2.23 27.91
N ILE A 467 36.23 -1.81 26.82
CA ILE A 467 36.79 -2.70 25.78
C ILE A 467 37.75 -3.76 26.37
N PRO A 468 38.78 -3.40 27.17
CA PRO A 468 39.68 -4.41 27.75
C PRO A 468 38.97 -5.34 28.73
N ARG A 469 37.95 -4.85 29.42
CA ARG A 469 37.16 -5.65 30.39
C ARG A 469 36.29 -6.68 29.67
N LEU A 470 35.72 -6.33 28.51
CA LEU A 470 34.96 -7.25 27.67
C LEU A 470 35.88 -8.33 27.10
N GLN A 471 37.05 -7.97 26.60
CA GLN A 471 38.04 -8.94 26.12
C GLN A 471 38.47 -9.91 27.23
N ASN A 472 38.77 -9.39 28.43
CA ASN A 472 39.13 -10.22 29.58
C ASN A 472 37.98 -11.12 30.07
N ALA A 473 36.73 -10.73 29.83
CA ALA A 473 35.53 -11.54 30.10
C ALA A 473 35.23 -12.56 28.98
N GLY A 474 36.13 -12.70 28.00
CA GLY A 474 36.06 -13.72 26.95
C GLY A 474 35.20 -13.33 25.74
N PHE A 475 34.90 -12.04 25.55
CA PHE A 475 34.24 -11.56 24.33
C PHE A 475 35.26 -11.24 23.24
N GLU A 476 35.02 -11.78 22.05
CA GLU A 476 35.67 -11.30 20.84
C GLU A 476 34.98 -10.01 20.38
N LEU A 477 35.75 -8.99 20.00
CA LEU A 477 35.21 -7.69 19.64
C LEU A 477 35.38 -7.45 18.14
N GLU A 478 34.28 -7.09 17.50
CA GLU A 478 34.26 -6.62 16.12
C GLU A 478 33.82 -5.16 16.11
N TYR A 479 34.32 -4.39 15.16
CA TYR A 479 34.03 -2.97 15.05
C TYR A 479 33.36 -2.70 13.72
N ASP A 480 32.24 -1.99 13.74
CA ASP A 480 31.66 -1.49 12.50
C ASP A 480 32.55 -0.42 11.87
N ALA A 481 32.44 -0.21 10.55
CA ALA A 481 33.38 0.61 9.79
C ALA A 481 33.51 2.07 10.28
N LYS A 482 32.47 2.58 10.96
CA LYS A 482 32.45 3.94 11.52
C LYS A 482 32.78 3.99 13.01
N TYR A 483 32.82 2.85 13.69
CA TYR A 483 33.06 2.79 15.12
C TYR A 483 34.56 2.96 15.41
N PRO A 484 34.95 3.86 16.34
CA PRO A 484 36.35 4.02 16.69
C PRO A 484 36.83 2.85 17.54
N ALA A 485 37.60 1.95 16.95
CA ALA A 485 38.21 0.82 17.65
C ALA A 485 39.13 1.29 18.78
N GLN A 486 39.85 2.40 18.55
CA GLN A 486 40.74 3.01 19.53
C GLN A 486 40.54 4.53 19.60
N VAL A 487 40.57 5.06 20.83
CA VAL A 487 40.66 6.50 21.08
C VAL A 487 41.99 6.82 21.74
N LEU A 488 42.83 7.59 21.06
CA LEU A 488 44.15 8.01 21.50
C LEU A 488 44.08 9.35 22.24
N GLU A 489 44.99 9.55 23.20
CA GLU A 489 45.23 10.85 23.82
C GLU A 489 46.39 11.54 23.10
N ALA A 490 46.22 12.82 22.76
CA ALA A 490 47.31 13.57 22.15
C ALA A 490 48.45 13.83 23.16
N PRO A 491 49.71 13.69 22.75
CA PRO A 491 50.84 14.01 23.62
C PRO A 491 50.94 15.52 23.87
N GLU A 492 51.62 15.89 24.96
CA GLU A 492 51.91 17.29 25.29
C GLU A 492 52.83 17.96 24.26
N HIS A 493 53.71 17.20 23.59
CA HIS A 493 54.65 17.73 22.61
C HIS A 493 54.15 17.46 21.20
N TRP A 494 54.02 18.52 20.38
CA TRP A 494 53.68 18.42 18.96
C TRP A 494 54.91 18.84 18.17
N LEU A 495 55.25 18.06 17.16
CA LEU A 495 56.44 18.24 16.34
C LEU A 495 56.03 19.04 15.10
N ALA A 496 56.63 20.22 14.94
CA ALA A 496 56.54 20.99 13.71
C ALA A 496 57.88 20.89 12.99
N GLU A 497 57.89 20.32 11.80
CA GLU A 497 59.07 20.28 10.94
C GLU A 497 58.87 21.19 9.74
N VAL A 498 59.88 22.00 9.46
CA VAL A 498 59.93 22.88 8.31
C VAL A 498 60.93 22.26 7.34
N ASP A 499 60.44 21.77 6.21
CA ASP A 499 61.30 21.30 5.13
C ASP A 499 61.77 22.51 4.31
N ALA A 500 63.03 22.87 4.51
CA ALA A 500 63.68 23.99 3.84
C ALA A 500 64.31 23.60 2.49
N ASP A 501 64.35 22.31 2.15
CA ASP A 501 65.04 21.78 0.97
C ASP A 501 64.09 21.51 -0.22
N ALA A 502 62.81 21.86 -0.08
CA ALA A 502 61.78 21.75 -1.12
C ALA A 502 61.90 22.82 -2.24
N GLY A 503 63.09 23.03 -2.80
CA GLY A 503 63.30 23.54 -4.16
C GLY A 503 62.47 24.72 -4.69
N GLY A 504 62.06 25.69 -3.87
CA GLY A 504 61.35 26.92 -4.27
C GLY A 504 61.00 27.81 -3.07
N ASP A 505 60.58 29.06 -3.32
CA ASP A 505 60.23 30.10 -2.31
C ASP A 505 59.02 29.74 -1.39
N TRP A 506 58.68 28.46 -1.23
CA TRP A 506 57.57 27.96 -0.45
C TRP A 506 58.09 26.95 0.59
N PHE A 507 57.88 27.24 1.87
CA PHE A 507 58.20 26.31 2.96
C PHE A 507 57.08 25.28 3.11
N ASN A 508 57.43 24.01 3.30
CA ASN A 508 56.47 22.96 3.64
C ASN A 508 56.52 22.70 5.15
N ILE A 509 55.45 23.06 5.86
CA ILE A 509 55.32 22.79 7.30
C ILE A 509 54.53 21.50 7.46
N SER A 510 55.13 20.50 8.11
CA SER A 510 54.43 19.30 8.56
C SER A 510 54.24 19.37 10.08
N LEU A 511 53.00 19.18 10.52
CA LEU A 511 52.65 19.13 11.95
C LEU A 511 52.29 17.69 12.29
N GLY A 512 53.06 17.10 13.19
CA GLY A 512 52.80 15.74 13.65
C GLY A 512 52.88 15.58 15.15
N ILE A 513 52.43 14.43 15.62
CA ILE A 513 52.56 13.98 17.00
C ILE A 513 53.12 12.57 17.00
N GLU A 514 53.80 12.20 18.09
CA GLU A 514 54.33 10.86 18.27
C GLU A 514 53.50 10.12 19.33
N ILE A 515 52.88 9.00 18.94
CA ILE A 515 52.10 8.16 19.84
C ILE A 515 52.61 6.73 19.67
N ASN A 516 53.05 6.09 20.76
CA ASN A 516 53.58 4.72 20.74
C ASN A 516 54.72 4.48 19.73
N GLY A 517 55.54 5.50 19.45
CA GLY A 517 56.63 5.44 18.46
C GLY A 517 56.18 5.58 17.00
N GLU A 518 54.88 5.80 16.74
CA GLU A 518 54.33 6.13 15.42
C GLU A 518 54.17 7.65 15.32
N ARG A 519 54.69 8.24 14.23
CA ARG A 519 54.43 9.64 13.90
C ARG A 519 53.12 9.76 13.12
N ILE A 520 52.21 10.55 13.66
CA ILE A 520 50.90 10.84 13.08
C ILE A 520 50.92 12.26 12.50
N ASP A 521 50.60 12.40 11.21
CA ASP A 521 50.38 13.71 10.57
C ASP A 521 49.03 14.28 11.01
N LEU A 522 49.05 15.46 11.62
CA LEU A 522 47.85 16.15 12.08
C LEU A 522 47.21 17.01 11.00
N MET A 523 47.85 17.23 9.85
CA MET A 523 47.29 18.13 8.85
C MET A 523 45.93 17.69 8.29
N PRO A 524 45.70 16.41 7.95
CA PRO A 524 44.38 15.92 7.56
C PRO A 524 43.33 16.15 8.66
N VAL A 525 43.73 15.96 9.93
CA VAL A 525 42.88 16.10 11.11
C VAL A 525 42.44 17.55 11.31
N LEU A 526 43.37 18.50 11.19
CA LEU A 526 43.07 19.94 11.24
C LEU A 526 42.14 20.36 10.10
N ARG A 527 42.38 19.87 8.88
CA ARG A 527 41.55 20.17 7.71
C ARG A 527 40.11 19.67 7.90
N ALA A 528 39.95 18.47 8.45
CA ALA A 528 38.65 17.91 8.78
C ALA A 528 37.94 18.74 9.86
N ALA A 529 38.65 19.17 10.90
CA ALA A 529 38.10 20.01 11.96
C ALA A 529 37.63 21.39 11.45
N ILE A 530 38.35 22.01 10.51
CA ILE A 530 37.91 23.28 9.90
C ILE A 530 36.65 23.08 9.04
N ALA A 531 36.57 21.96 8.32
CA ALA A 531 35.44 21.63 7.45
C ALA A 531 34.19 21.19 8.23
N ASP A 532 34.35 20.76 9.48
CA ASP A 532 33.27 20.36 10.38
C ASP A 532 32.47 21.60 10.85
N PRO A 533 31.19 21.74 10.44
CA PRO A 533 30.35 22.87 10.85
C PRO A 533 30.11 22.93 12.36
N GLU A 534 30.21 21.79 13.06
CA GLU A 534 29.98 21.68 14.51
C GLU A 534 31.27 21.90 15.33
N PHE A 535 32.42 22.15 14.67
CA PHE A 535 33.66 22.43 15.38
C PHE A 535 33.52 23.72 16.23
N PRO A 536 33.76 23.66 17.55
CA PRO A 536 33.52 24.79 18.43
C PRO A 536 34.67 25.81 18.29
N ARG A 537 34.54 26.72 17.33
CA ARG A 537 35.56 27.75 17.00
C ARG A 537 35.90 28.68 18.17
N HIS A 538 34.94 28.94 19.06
CA HIS A 538 35.13 29.79 20.23
C HIS A 538 34.85 29.03 21.54
N PRO A 539 35.52 29.40 22.65
CA PRO A 539 35.24 28.82 23.96
C PRO A 539 33.78 29.01 24.38
N GLY A 540 33.16 27.93 24.87
CA GLY A 540 31.81 28.01 25.43
C GLY A 540 31.76 28.72 26.80
N PRO A 541 30.59 29.21 27.25
CA PRO A 541 30.44 29.94 28.53
C PRO A 541 30.84 29.17 29.80
N ARG A 542 31.00 27.84 29.70
CA ARG A 542 31.35 26.92 30.82
C ARG A 542 32.33 25.84 30.37
N GLU A 543 33.16 26.15 29.37
CA GLU A 543 34.17 25.21 28.89
C GLU A 543 35.25 24.99 29.97
N ALA A 544 35.60 23.73 30.23
CA ALA A 544 36.69 23.39 31.15
C ALA A 544 38.06 23.60 30.47
N ASP A 545 39.09 23.91 31.25
CA ASP A 545 40.45 24.13 30.71
C ASP A 545 41.03 22.91 29.97
N ASN A 546 40.59 21.71 30.35
CA ASN A 546 40.98 20.45 29.73
C ASN A 546 39.96 19.95 28.68
N ALA A 547 39.10 20.82 28.16
CA ALA A 547 38.17 20.44 27.12
C ALA A 547 38.91 19.94 25.87
N SER A 548 38.41 18.84 25.30
CA SER A 548 39.01 18.18 24.14
C SER A 548 38.01 18.05 22.99
N TYR A 549 38.57 17.96 21.78
CA TYR A 549 37.87 17.65 20.55
C TYR A 549 38.28 16.25 20.10
N LEU A 550 37.30 15.38 19.85
CA LEU A 550 37.56 14.05 19.30
C LEU A 550 37.63 14.15 17.79
N ALA A 551 38.83 14.05 17.24
CA ALA A 551 39.05 14.12 15.82
C ALA A 551 39.21 12.73 15.19
N VAL A 552 38.77 12.60 13.94
CA VAL A 552 38.98 11.40 13.13
C VAL A 552 40.43 11.36 12.68
N LEU A 553 41.13 10.28 13.01
CA LEU A 553 42.50 10.05 12.55
C LEU A 553 42.49 9.19 11.27
N ASP A 554 41.78 8.07 11.34
CA ASP A 554 41.55 7.15 10.22
C ASP A 554 40.23 6.38 10.46
N ASP A 555 39.96 5.37 9.65
CA ASP A 555 38.73 4.56 9.73
C ASP A 555 38.52 3.95 11.12
N SER A 556 39.59 3.56 11.80
CA SER A 556 39.55 2.79 13.06
C SER A 556 39.97 3.57 14.31
N ARG A 557 40.70 4.68 14.15
CA ARG A 557 41.26 5.46 15.26
C ARG A 557 40.65 6.85 15.34
N ARG A 558 40.52 7.32 16.58
CA ARG A 558 40.22 8.73 16.90
C ARG A 558 41.26 9.26 17.86
N ILE A 559 41.39 10.58 17.93
CA ILE A 559 42.32 11.22 18.84
C ILE A 559 41.65 12.38 19.59
N ARG A 560 41.88 12.46 20.90
CA ARG A 560 41.50 13.59 21.74
C ARG A 560 42.55 14.68 21.65
N LEU A 561 42.19 15.80 21.05
CA LEU A 561 43.03 16.99 20.93
C LEU A 561 42.55 18.08 21.89
N PRO A 562 43.43 18.74 22.67
CA PRO A 562 43.01 19.84 23.54
C PRO A 562 42.42 21.00 22.73
N LEU A 563 41.17 21.39 23.01
CA LEU A 563 40.45 22.42 22.26
C LEU A 563 41.19 23.76 22.27
N LYS A 564 41.73 24.15 23.44
CA LYS A 564 42.51 25.37 23.60
C LYS A 564 43.70 25.43 22.64
N ARG A 565 44.43 24.32 22.52
CA ARG A 565 45.60 24.22 21.64
C ARG A 565 45.19 24.16 20.18
N LEU A 566 44.15 23.38 19.88
CA LEU A 566 43.62 23.24 18.53
C LEU A 566 43.14 24.58 17.98
N ARG A 567 42.41 25.38 18.78
CA ARG A 567 42.01 26.74 18.40
C ARG A 567 43.20 27.66 18.19
N ALA A 568 44.20 27.66 19.09
CA ALA A 568 45.39 28.50 18.94
C ALA A 568 46.18 28.19 17.65
N LEU A 569 46.18 26.94 17.20
CA LEU A 569 46.80 26.55 15.92
C LEU A 569 45.98 26.96 14.70
N LEU A 570 44.66 26.95 14.83
CA LEU A 570 43.73 27.31 13.77
C LEU A 570 43.44 28.81 13.70
N GLU A 571 43.76 29.58 14.75
CA GLU A 571 43.45 31.01 14.89
C GLU A 571 43.85 31.84 13.67
N PRO A 572 45.09 31.73 13.12
CA PRO A 572 45.45 32.49 11.92
C PRO A 572 44.61 32.15 10.68
N LEU A 573 44.18 30.89 10.55
CA LEU A 573 43.34 30.42 9.43
C LEU A 573 41.87 30.83 9.61
N LEU A 574 41.39 30.77 10.85
CA LEU A 574 40.03 31.19 11.22
C LEU A 574 39.86 32.70 11.04
N GLU A 575 40.85 33.51 11.46
CA GLU A 575 40.85 34.96 11.23
C GLU A 575 40.75 35.32 9.74
N TRP A 576 41.47 34.60 8.87
CA TRP A 576 41.40 34.81 7.41
C TRP A 576 40.05 34.38 6.82
N LEU A 577 39.51 33.23 7.26
CA LEU A 577 38.20 32.73 6.82
C LEU A 577 37.05 33.64 7.28
N ASP A 578 37.11 34.18 8.49
CA ASP A 578 36.09 35.07 9.03
C ASP A 578 36.19 36.48 8.43
N ALA A 579 37.39 36.92 8.01
CA ALA A 579 37.60 38.19 7.31
C ALA A 579 37.24 38.15 5.81
N SER A 580 36.95 36.97 5.26
CA SER A 580 36.61 36.76 3.84
C SER A 580 35.13 36.45 3.60
N GLN A 581 34.30 36.53 4.65
CA GLN A 581 32.83 36.63 4.58
C GLN A 581 32.38 38.09 4.72
#